data_AF-A0A1H6EB21-F1
#
_entry.id   AF-A0A1H6EB21-F1
#
_cell.length_a   1.000
_cell.length_b   1.000
_cell.length_c   1.000
_cell.angle_alpha   90.00
_cell.angle_beta   90.00
_cell.angle_gamma   90.00
#
_symmetry.space_group_name_H-M   'P 1'
#
loop_
_entity.id
_entity.type
_entity.pdbx_description
1 polymer ?
#
loop_
_entity_poly.entity_id
_entity_poly.type
_entity_poly.pdbx_seq_one_letter_code
_entity_poly.pdbx_strand_id
1 'polypeptide(L)'
;MHRSRITGARRLSALLTVSTFALTGCSLWQSHPTADTAAPPPMPLPTTSTPPPPPPRPYELGLDGVSACSLLSTSQRNQLGFDRDPMPDSEAGFGNAATCSYRNTTAKVGARLALITTEGMGVWTDDTAQVEATHVMVGEFPALVIKTPGLNLSCNVAVDVAEGQHLDVLYRDDGAQPPSPVDQLCAGAQRVAEDAVATLADPGTSETRTQTSQPG
;
A
#
# COMPACT_ATOMS: atom_id res chain seq x y z
N MET A 1 -49.49 18.75 41.44
CA MET A 1 -48.94 20.09 41.74
C MET A 1 -48.09 20.56 40.55
N HIS A 2 -48.36 21.79 40.09
CA HIS A 2 -47.63 22.66 39.13
C HIS A 2 -47.26 22.18 37.71
N ARG A 3 -48.13 22.59 36.76
CA ARG A 3 -47.77 22.98 35.38
C ARG A 3 -46.96 24.28 35.39
N SER A 4 -46.11 24.46 34.38
CA SER A 4 -46.00 25.75 33.65
C SER A 4 -45.36 25.60 32.27
N ARG A 5 -46.07 26.07 31.24
CA ARG A 5 -45.56 26.53 29.93
C ARG A 5 -45.34 28.04 30.03
N ILE A 6 -44.42 28.63 29.26
CA ILE A 6 -44.46 29.99 28.64
C ILE A 6 -43.19 30.08 27.74
N THR A 7 -43.26 30.10 26.41
CA THR A 7 -43.48 31.23 25.46
C THR A 7 -42.39 32.31 25.44
N GLY A 8 -41.75 32.54 24.29
CA GLY A 8 -40.92 33.72 24.02
C GLY A 8 -40.34 33.73 22.61
N ALA A 9 -40.81 34.65 21.76
CA ALA A 9 -40.53 34.76 20.33
C ALA A 9 -39.69 36.01 19.98
N ARG A 10 -39.05 35.98 18.79
CA ARG A 10 -38.66 37.12 17.89
C ARG A 10 -37.48 38.01 18.38
N ARG A 11 -36.50 38.46 17.57
CA ARG A 11 -36.46 39.05 16.20
C ARG A 11 -35.03 38.90 15.61
N LEU A 12 -34.81 38.51 14.35
CA LEU A 12 -34.71 39.32 13.11
C LEU A 12 -33.74 40.52 13.16
N SER A 13 -32.64 40.43 12.39
CA SER A 13 -32.10 41.52 11.54
C SER A 13 -31.09 40.97 10.53
N ALA A 14 -31.34 41.26 9.25
CA ALA A 14 -30.57 40.93 8.06
C ALA A 14 -29.65 42.11 7.66
N LEU A 15 -28.60 41.86 6.86
CA LEU A 15 -28.01 42.86 5.95
C LEU A 15 -27.34 42.16 4.74
N LEU A 16 -27.92 42.41 3.56
CA LEU A 16 -27.41 42.07 2.22
C LEU A 16 -26.31 43.05 1.79
N THR A 17 -25.32 42.58 1.02
CA THR A 17 -24.63 43.42 0.02
C THR A 17 -24.44 42.63 -1.29
N VAL A 18 -25.04 43.17 -2.35
CA VAL A 18 -24.96 42.76 -3.76
C VAL A 18 -23.94 43.69 -4.43
N SER A 19 -23.05 43.18 -5.28
CA SER A 19 -22.19 44.02 -6.13
C SER A 19 -22.15 43.47 -7.55
N THR A 20 -22.67 44.27 -8.48
CA THR A 20 -22.83 44.00 -9.92
C THR A 20 -21.72 44.63 -10.77
N PHE A 21 -21.47 43.97 -11.90
CA PHE A 21 -20.55 44.21 -13.02
C PHE A 21 -20.40 45.64 -13.58
N ALA A 22 -19.22 45.90 -14.18
CA ALA A 22 -19.08 46.73 -15.38
C ALA A 22 -17.93 46.21 -16.28
N LEU A 23 -18.24 45.93 -17.55
CA LEU A 23 -17.31 45.69 -18.64
C LEU A 23 -16.78 47.01 -19.21
N THR A 24 -15.50 47.10 -19.53
CA THR A 24 -14.96 48.04 -20.51
C THR A 24 -13.87 47.36 -21.34
N GLY A 25 -14.03 47.39 -22.67
CA GLY A 25 -13.02 47.01 -23.64
C GLY A 25 -12.34 48.23 -24.26
N CYS A 26 -11.14 48.04 -24.80
CA CYS A 26 -10.53 48.91 -25.80
C CYS A 26 -9.82 48.08 -26.87
N SER A 27 -9.92 48.56 -28.10
CA SER A 27 -9.58 47.91 -29.35
C SER A 27 -8.28 48.47 -29.96
N LEU A 28 -7.61 47.60 -30.74
CA LEU A 28 -6.85 47.85 -31.98
C LEU A 28 -5.41 48.41 -31.97
N TRP A 29 -4.67 47.88 -32.97
CA TRP A 29 -3.39 48.28 -33.58
C TRP A 29 -2.11 47.86 -32.82
N GLN A 30 -1.12 47.18 -33.42
CA GLN A 30 -0.53 47.39 -34.76
C GLN A 30 0.02 46.08 -35.36
N SER A 31 -0.24 45.84 -36.64
CA SER A 31 0.50 44.88 -37.46
C SER A 31 1.66 45.62 -38.14
N HIS A 32 2.90 45.29 -37.80
CA HIS A 32 4.08 45.67 -38.59
C HIS A 32 4.60 44.44 -39.34
N PRO A 33 4.80 44.51 -40.67
CA PRO A 33 5.39 43.43 -41.45
C PRO A 33 6.92 43.56 -41.48
N THR A 34 7.67 42.54 -41.07
CA THR A 34 9.09 42.44 -41.47
C THR A 34 9.64 41.00 -41.42
N ALA A 35 10.18 40.61 -42.58
CA ALA A 35 11.27 39.68 -42.86
C ALA A 35 11.15 38.17 -42.49
N ASP A 36 11.16 37.37 -43.55
CA ASP A 36 11.56 35.96 -43.58
C ASP A 36 12.77 35.69 -42.66
N THR A 37 12.51 35.00 -41.55
CA THR A 37 13.55 34.31 -40.76
C THR A 37 13.22 32.83 -40.84
N ALA A 38 14.07 32.07 -41.54
CA ALA A 38 13.96 30.61 -41.59
C ALA A 38 14.00 30.04 -40.17
N ALA A 39 13.01 29.20 -39.84
CA ALA A 39 12.89 28.57 -38.53
C ALA A 39 14.12 27.67 -38.24
N PRO A 40 14.66 27.67 -37.00
CA PRO A 40 15.68 26.71 -36.59
C PRO A 40 15.13 25.27 -36.70
N PRO A 41 15.97 24.26 -37.03
CA PRO A 41 15.52 22.88 -37.03
C PRO A 41 15.02 22.50 -35.62
N PRO A 42 13.92 21.72 -35.51
CA PRO A 42 13.38 21.32 -34.23
C PRO A 42 14.42 20.50 -33.46
N MET A 43 14.63 20.85 -32.18
CA MET A 43 15.42 20.03 -31.26
C MET A 43 14.77 18.65 -31.12
N PRO A 44 15.54 17.55 -31.08
CA PRO A 44 14.98 16.23 -30.84
C PRO A 44 14.29 16.21 -29.47
N LEU A 45 13.05 15.72 -29.44
CA LEU A 45 12.32 15.54 -28.19
C LEU A 45 13.10 14.56 -27.28
N PRO A 46 13.11 14.79 -25.96
CA PRO A 46 13.64 13.79 -25.04
C PRO A 46 12.84 12.50 -25.20
N THR A 47 13.53 11.42 -25.55
CA THR A 47 12.97 10.08 -25.54
C THR A 47 12.75 9.67 -24.10
N THR A 48 11.50 9.73 -23.64
CA THR A 48 11.07 9.09 -22.39
C THR A 48 11.29 7.59 -22.55
N SER A 49 12.37 7.05 -21.97
CA SER A 49 12.55 5.61 -21.88
C SER A 49 11.62 5.09 -20.79
N THR A 50 10.65 4.27 -21.18
CA THR A 50 9.88 3.45 -20.25
C THR A 50 10.86 2.59 -19.44
N PRO A 51 10.74 2.54 -18.10
CA PRO A 51 11.54 1.63 -17.29
C PRO A 51 11.41 0.19 -17.80
N PRO A 52 12.49 -0.60 -17.80
CA PRO A 52 12.41 -2.00 -18.19
C PRO A 52 11.43 -2.74 -17.26
N PRO A 53 10.68 -3.72 -17.79
CA PRO A 53 9.77 -4.51 -16.96
C PRO A 53 10.54 -5.31 -15.90
N PRO A 54 9.88 -5.67 -14.78
CA PRO A 54 10.50 -6.53 -13.78
C PRO A 54 10.91 -7.89 -14.39
N PRO A 55 11.89 -8.57 -13.78
CA PRO A 55 12.22 -9.93 -14.19
C PRO A 55 10.99 -10.84 -14.03
N PRO A 56 10.87 -11.92 -14.83
CA PRO A 56 9.80 -12.90 -14.64
C PRO A 56 9.96 -13.65 -13.31
N ARG A 57 8.85 -14.15 -12.77
CA ARG A 57 8.84 -15.07 -11.63
C ARG A 57 9.66 -16.34 -11.96
N PRO A 58 10.42 -16.90 -11.00
CA PRO A 58 11.20 -18.11 -11.22
C PRO A 58 10.30 -19.36 -11.40
N TYR A 59 9.19 -19.41 -10.67
CA TYR A 59 8.14 -20.42 -10.72
C TYR A 59 6.88 -19.89 -10.04
N GLU A 60 5.77 -20.62 -10.10
CA GLU A 60 4.50 -20.20 -9.52
C GLU A 60 4.36 -20.71 -8.07
N LEU A 61 3.98 -19.81 -7.18
CA LEU A 61 3.63 -20.05 -5.78
C LEU A 61 2.14 -19.73 -5.60
N GLY A 62 1.28 -20.70 -5.92
CA GLY A 62 -0.17 -20.54 -5.81
C GLY A 62 -0.63 -20.34 -4.36
N LEU A 63 -1.56 -19.40 -4.16
CA LEU A 63 -2.12 -19.06 -2.85
C LEU A 63 -3.46 -19.75 -2.57
N ASP A 64 -4.05 -20.42 -3.55
CA ASP A 64 -5.35 -21.08 -3.41
C ASP A 64 -5.33 -22.17 -2.34
N GLY A 65 -6.29 -22.11 -1.42
CA GLY A 65 -6.42 -23.08 -0.32
C GLY A 65 -5.33 -22.98 0.75
N VAL A 66 -4.38 -22.05 0.64
CA VAL A 66 -3.33 -21.84 1.63
C VAL A 66 -3.89 -21.10 2.85
N SER A 67 -3.54 -21.57 4.04
CA SER A 67 -3.87 -20.86 5.28
C SER A 67 -2.93 -19.69 5.51
N ALA A 68 -3.43 -18.46 5.52
CA ALA A 68 -2.62 -17.26 5.71
C ALA A 68 -1.78 -17.30 7.00
N CYS A 69 -2.32 -17.87 8.08
CA CYS A 69 -1.60 -17.97 9.36
C CYS A 69 -0.56 -19.09 9.43
N SER A 70 -0.51 -19.95 8.41
CA SER A 70 0.52 -20.99 8.27
C SER A 70 1.79 -20.47 7.59
N LEU A 71 1.73 -19.31 6.92
CA LEU A 71 2.86 -18.75 6.18
C LEU A 71 4.02 -18.29 7.06
N LEU A 72 3.76 -18.02 8.34
CA LEU A 72 4.81 -17.81 9.34
C LEU A 72 4.73 -18.91 10.40
N SER A 73 5.73 -19.78 10.41
CA SER A 73 5.94 -20.75 11.47
C SER A 73 6.11 -20.06 12.83
N THR A 74 5.85 -20.77 13.91
CA THR A 74 6.08 -20.24 15.27
C THR A 74 7.51 -19.74 15.45
N SER A 75 8.51 -20.43 14.87
CA SER A 75 9.91 -20.00 14.94
C SER A 75 10.15 -18.67 14.23
N GLN A 76 9.65 -18.52 13.00
CA GLN A 76 9.77 -17.25 12.24
C GLN A 76 9.07 -16.11 12.98
N ARG A 77 7.86 -16.33 13.51
CA ARG A 77 7.15 -15.31 14.31
C ARG A 77 7.96 -14.84 15.51
N ASN A 78 8.57 -15.79 16.24
CA ASN A 78 9.42 -15.46 17.39
C ASN A 78 10.68 -14.67 16.97
N GLN A 79 11.31 -15.03 15.85
CA GLN A 79 12.47 -14.31 15.31
C GLN A 79 12.12 -12.89 14.84
N LEU A 80 10.92 -12.71 14.30
CA LEU A 80 10.35 -11.41 13.94
C LEU A 80 9.84 -10.62 15.17
N GLY A 81 9.80 -11.24 16.35
CA GLY A 81 9.39 -10.63 17.61
C GLY A 81 7.87 -10.53 17.80
N PHE A 82 7.07 -11.24 17.01
CA PHE A 82 5.62 -11.27 17.23
C PHE A 82 5.29 -12.09 18.47
N ASP A 83 4.62 -11.46 19.44
CA ASP A 83 4.43 -11.94 20.81
C ASP A 83 2.96 -12.28 21.14
N ARG A 84 2.11 -12.33 20.12
CA ARG A 84 0.70 -12.72 20.19
C ARG A 84 0.39 -13.85 19.24
N ASP A 85 -0.67 -14.58 19.56
CA ASP A 85 -1.21 -15.58 18.66
C ASP A 85 -1.63 -14.94 17.32
N PRO A 86 -1.35 -15.63 16.20
CA PRO A 86 -1.78 -15.18 14.89
C PRO A 86 -3.31 -15.14 14.82
N MET A 87 -3.85 -14.08 14.23
CA MET A 87 -5.30 -13.90 14.15
C MET A 87 -5.75 -13.99 12.68
N PRO A 88 -6.47 -15.05 12.29
CA PRO A 88 -7.03 -15.16 10.94
C PRO A 88 -8.20 -14.20 10.74
N ASP A 89 -8.33 -13.66 9.54
CA ASP A 89 -9.46 -12.81 9.12
C ASP A 89 -9.58 -12.84 7.57
N SER A 90 -10.40 -11.98 6.99
CA SER A 90 -10.56 -11.80 5.54
C SER A 90 -10.59 -10.33 5.15
N GLU A 91 -10.15 -10.01 3.94
CA GLU A 91 -10.18 -8.65 3.37
C GLU A 91 -11.19 -8.55 2.23
N ALA A 92 -12.32 -7.90 2.49
CA ALA A 92 -13.41 -7.76 1.53
C ALA A 92 -13.01 -6.95 0.29
N GLY A 93 -12.09 -5.98 0.44
CA GLY A 93 -11.59 -5.15 -0.67
C GLY A 93 -10.86 -5.94 -1.77
N PHE A 94 -10.40 -7.15 -1.44
CA PHE A 94 -9.71 -8.06 -2.36
C PHE A 94 -10.40 -9.42 -2.44
N GLY A 95 -11.72 -9.41 -2.69
CA GLY A 95 -12.47 -10.66 -2.93
C GLY A 95 -12.58 -11.59 -1.71
N ASN A 96 -12.55 -11.04 -0.50
CA ASN A 96 -12.45 -11.79 0.77
C ASN A 96 -11.15 -12.59 0.89
N ALA A 97 -10.03 -12.04 0.39
CA ALA A 97 -8.70 -12.60 0.54
C ALA A 97 -8.45 -13.06 1.98
N ALA A 98 -7.94 -14.29 2.15
CA ALA A 98 -7.59 -14.80 3.47
C ALA A 98 -6.44 -13.98 4.04
N THR A 99 -6.57 -13.57 5.31
CA THR A 99 -5.53 -12.77 5.98
C THR A 99 -5.09 -13.39 7.29
N CYS A 100 -3.91 -13.00 7.72
CA CYS A 100 -3.44 -13.28 9.07
C CYS A 100 -2.72 -12.07 9.66
N SER A 101 -3.15 -11.67 10.86
CA SER A 101 -2.54 -10.56 11.60
C SER A 101 -1.59 -11.06 12.68
N TYR A 102 -0.46 -10.35 12.82
CA TYR A 102 0.59 -10.59 13.80
C TYR A 102 0.86 -9.29 14.58
N ARG A 103 1.26 -9.41 15.84
CA ARG A 103 1.52 -8.25 16.71
C ARG A 103 2.78 -8.43 17.53
N ASN A 104 3.54 -7.35 17.68
CA ASN A 104 4.61 -7.21 18.66
C ASN A 104 4.20 -6.12 19.66
N THR A 105 3.78 -6.55 20.85
CA THR A 105 3.26 -5.67 21.90
C THR A 105 4.34 -4.75 22.46
N THR A 106 5.59 -5.19 22.45
CA THR A 106 6.73 -4.47 23.03
C THR A 106 7.22 -3.38 22.08
N ALA A 107 7.47 -3.74 20.82
CA ALA A 107 7.90 -2.79 19.78
C ALA A 107 6.76 -1.94 19.21
N LYS A 108 5.49 -2.23 19.58
CA LYS A 108 4.30 -1.51 19.11
C LYS A 108 4.20 -1.48 17.58
N VAL A 109 4.33 -2.65 16.98
CA VAL A 109 4.21 -2.86 15.53
C VAL A 109 3.33 -4.06 15.25
N GLY A 110 2.67 -4.03 14.09
CA GLY A 110 1.82 -5.11 13.60
C GLY A 110 2.15 -5.46 12.15
N ALA A 111 1.89 -6.70 11.78
CA ALA A 111 1.95 -7.15 10.40
C ALA A 111 0.64 -7.82 10.00
N ARG A 112 0.28 -7.74 8.72
CA ARG A 112 -0.82 -8.50 8.13
C ARG A 112 -0.36 -9.09 6.81
N LEU A 113 -0.53 -10.40 6.66
CA LEU A 113 -0.46 -11.07 5.37
C LEU A 113 -1.86 -11.13 4.77
N ALA A 114 -1.99 -10.81 3.49
CA ALA A 114 -3.21 -11.02 2.72
C ALA A 114 -2.87 -11.81 1.45
N LEU A 115 -3.58 -12.92 1.25
CA LEU A 115 -3.39 -13.82 0.12
C LEU A 115 -4.38 -13.42 -0.98
N ILE A 116 -3.91 -12.60 -1.93
CA ILE A 116 -4.77 -12.06 -2.98
C ILE A 116 -4.77 -13.02 -4.16
N THR A 117 -5.91 -13.63 -4.45
CA THR A 117 -6.08 -14.61 -5.54
C THR A 117 -6.90 -14.08 -6.73
N THR A 118 -7.30 -12.81 -6.67
CA THR A 118 -8.19 -12.18 -7.67
C THR A 118 -7.47 -11.26 -8.63
N GLU A 119 -6.23 -10.87 -8.34
CA GLU A 119 -5.40 -10.02 -9.19
C GLU A 119 -3.91 -10.14 -8.82
N GLY A 120 -3.03 -9.86 -9.79
CA GLY A 120 -1.58 -9.79 -9.57
C GLY A 120 -1.15 -8.44 -9.00
N MET A 121 0.13 -8.31 -8.65
CA MET A 121 0.67 -7.08 -8.02
C MET A 121 0.64 -5.83 -8.93
N GLY A 122 0.37 -6.00 -10.23
CA GLY A 122 0.33 -4.90 -11.21
C GLY A 122 -0.69 -3.81 -10.90
N VAL A 123 -1.69 -4.10 -10.06
CA VAL A 123 -2.66 -3.11 -9.53
C VAL A 123 -1.96 -1.92 -8.85
N TRP A 124 -0.77 -2.12 -8.29
CA TRP A 124 -0.01 -1.08 -7.59
C TRP A 124 0.85 -0.20 -8.51
N THR A 125 1.01 -0.59 -9.77
CA THR A 125 1.76 0.15 -10.80
C THR A 125 0.87 0.78 -11.87
N ASP A 126 -0.45 0.62 -11.74
CA ASP A 126 -1.42 1.27 -12.62
C ASP A 126 -1.42 2.80 -12.41
N ASP A 127 -1.68 3.57 -13.47
CA ASP A 127 -1.72 5.05 -13.41
C ASP A 127 -2.78 5.59 -12.42
N THR A 128 -3.78 4.77 -12.09
CA THR A 128 -4.81 5.10 -11.10
C THR A 128 -4.38 4.82 -9.66
N ALA A 129 -3.32 4.04 -9.46
CA ALA A 129 -2.80 3.71 -8.15
C ALA A 129 -2.23 4.97 -7.48
N GLN A 130 -2.91 5.46 -6.44
CA GLN A 130 -2.50 6.66 -5.69
C GLN A 130 -1.38 6.33 -4.68
N VAL A 131 -0.32 5.68 -5.15
CA VAL A 131 0.80 5.17 -4.33
C VAL A 131 2.14 5.41 -4.99
N GLU A 132 3.21 5.34 -4.20
CA GLU A 132 4.58 5.24 -4.66
C GLU A 132 5.00 3.76 -4.60
N ALA A 133 5.13 3.11 -5.76
CA ALA A 133 5.56 1.72 -5.87
C ALA A 133 7.01 1.64 -6.37
N THR A 134 7.87 0.94 -5.63
CA THR A 134 9.28 0.72 -5.97
C THR A 134 9.54 -0.77 -6.15
N HIS A 135 10.10 -1.15 -7.30
CA HIS A 135 10.48 -2.53 -7.59
C HIS A 135 11.63 -3.00 -6.68
N VAL A 136 11.45 -4.19 -6.10
CA VAL A 136 12.45 -4.91 -5.31
C VAL A 136 12.37 -6.41 -5.62
N MET A 137 13.23 -7.20 -4.98
CA MET A 137 13.16 -8.66 -4.99
C MET A 137 12.92 -9.15 -3.56
N VAL A 138 12.03 -10.12 -3.39
CA VAL A 138 11.84 -10.88 -2.15
C VAL A 138 12.25 -12.33 -2.44
N GLY A 139 13.42 -12.72 -1.95
CA GLY A 139 14.09 -13.93 -2.45
C GLY A 139 14.38 -13.81 -3.94
N GLU A 140 13.87 -14.74 -4.74
CA GLU A 140 13.97 -14.72 -6.21
C GLU A 140 12.70 -14.18 -6.89
N PHE A 141 11.70 -13.71 -6.13
CA PHE A 141 10.42 -13.26 -6.65
C PHE A 141 10.39 -11.73 -6.84
N PRO A 142 9.85 -11.24 -7.98
CA PRO A 142 9.58 -9.82 -8.16
C PRO A 142 8.60 -9.32 -7.09
N ALA A 143 8.84 -8.11 -6.60
CA ALA A 143 7.98 -7.48 -5.61
C ALA A 143 7.97 -5.96 -5.74
N LEU A 144 7.03 -5.34 -5.04
CA LEU A 144 6.89 -3.89 -4.92
C LEU A 144 6.90 -3.50 -3.45
N VAL A 145 7.75 -2.55 -3.06
CA VAL A 145 7.56 -1.76 -1.84
C VAL A 145 6.59 -0.63 -2.17
N ILE A 146 5.51 -0.54 -1.42
CA ILE A 146 4.40 0.39 -1.69
C ILE A 146 4.24 1.33 -0.51
N LYS A 147 4.34 2.63 -0.79
CA LYS A 147 4.10 3.72 0.17
C LYS A 147 2.89 4.54 -0.30
N THR A 148 1.95 4.83 0.59
CA THR A 148 0.83 5.72 0.25
C THR A 148 1.16 7.14 0.74
N PRO A 149 1.22 8.14 -0.16
CA PRO A 149 1.48 9.52 0.23
C PRO A 149 0.55 10.00 1.35
N GLY A 150 1.13 10.57 2.41
CA GLY A 150 0.38 11.03 3.58
C GLY A 150 0.06 9.96 4.64
N LEU A 151 0.30 8.67 4.35
CA LEU A 151 0.18 7.57 5.32
C LEU A 151 1.56 7.05 5.72
N ASN A 152 2.10 7.59 6.82
CA ASN A 152 3.46 7.28 7.28
C ASN A 152 3.51 6.23 8.41
N LEU A 153 2.37 5.64 8.76
CA LEU A 153 2.25 4.66 9.86
C LEU A 153 2.16 3.22 9.34
N SER A 154 2.30 3.01 8.04
CA SER A 154 2.32 1.68 7.44
C SER A 154 3.14 1.66 6.15
N CYS A 155 3.55 0.47 5.75
CA CYS A 155 4.13 0.20 4.44
C CYS A 155 3.66 -1.19 3.97
N ASN A 156 3.49 -1.34 2.67
CA ASN A 156 3.10 -2.60 2.05
C ASN A 156 4.25 -3.16 1.22
N VAL A 157 4.36 -4.48 1.18
CA VAL A 157 5.17 -5.21 0.20
C VAL A 157 4.25 -6.19 -0.53
N ALA A 158 4.08 -6.00 -1.83
CA ALA A 158 3.35 -6.93 -2.69
C ALA A 158 4.35 -7.81 -3.43
N VAL A 159 4.26 -9.13 -3.26
CA VAL A 159 5.12 -10.11 -3.96
C VAL A 159 4.34 -10.79 -5.08
N ASP A 160 4.91 -10.78 -6.27
CA ASP A 160 4.39 -11.49 -7.44
C ASP A 160 4.65 -12.98 -7.32
N VAL A 161 3.67 -13.71 -6.76
CA VAL A 161 3.84 -15.14 -6.45
C VAL A 161 3.28 -16.05 -7.52
N ALA A 162 2.18 -15.65 -8.18
CA ALA A 162 1.56 -16.43 -9.24
C ALA A 162 0.72 -15.56 -10.18
N GLU A 163 0.39 -16.08 -11.37
CA GLU A 163 -0.42 -15.34 -12.33
C GLU A 163 -1.79 -14.98 -11.76
N GLY A 164 -2.11 -13.67 -11.77
CA GLY A 164 -3.35 -13.18 -11.18
C GLY A 164 -3.40 -13.30 -9.65
N GLN A 165 -2.29 -13.53 -8.98
CA GLN A 165 -2.20 -13.62 -7.52
C GLN A 165 -1.01 -12.84 -6.98
N HIS A 166 -1.15 -12.27 -5.79
CA HIS A 166 -0.02 -11.68 -5.09
C HIS A 166 -0.14 -11.85 -3.58
N LEU A 167 1.00 -11.93 -2.91
CA LEU A 167 1.06 -11.85 -1.45
C LEU A 167 1.22 -10.38 -1.07
N ASP A 168 0.22 -9.79 -0.41
CA ASP A 168 0.33 -8.45 0.18
C ASP A 168 0.74 -8.55 1.65
N VAL A 169 1.80 -7.84 2.02
CA VAL A 169 2.34 -7.77 3.37
C VAL A 169 2.29 -6.34 3.86
N LEU A 170 1.32 -6.04 4.72
CA LEU A 170 1.26 -4.77 5.42
C LEU A 170 2.06 -4.86 6.71
N TYR A 171 2.92 -3.88 6.95
CA TYR A 171 3.59 -3.69 8.24
C TYR A 171 3.32 -2.27 8.75
N ARG A 172 2.93 -2.15 10.01
CA ARG A 172 2.44 -0.87 10.56
C ARG A 172 2.93 -0.60 11.97
N ASP A 173 2.96 0.69 12.27
CA ASP A 173 3.04 1.19 13.63
C ASP A 173 1.70 0.95 14.35
N ASP A 174 1.75 0.35 15.54
CA ASP A 174 0.62 0.05 16.40
C ASP A 174 0.64 0.95 17.67
N GLY A 175 1.12 2.19 17.53
CA GLY A 175 1.13 3.21 18.58
C GLY A 175 2.46 3.38 19.30
N ALA A 176 3.59 3.24 18.59
CA ALA A 176 4.90 3.58 19.16
C ALA A 176 5.00 5.08 19.43
N GLN A 177 5.83 5.46 20.41
CA GLN A 177 6.08 6.85 20.77
C GLN A 177 7.59 7.08 20.95
N PRO A 178 8.26 7.79 20.01
CA PRO A 178 7.71 8.33 18.76
C PRO A 178 7.27 7.22 17.77
N PRO A 179 6.42 7.53 16.77
CA PRO A 179 6.06 6.57 15.73
C PRO A 179 7.30 6.07 14.97
N SER A 180 7.23 4.83 14.53
CA SER A 180 8.26 4.19 13.72
C SER A 180 8.41 4.91 12.37
N PRO A 181 9.64 5.23 11.93
CA PRO A 181 9.86 5.79 10.60
C PRO A 181 9.34 4.86 9.49
N VAL A 182 8.72 5.41 8.46
CA VAL A 182 8.11 4.61 7.37
C VAL A 182 9.10 3.66 6.70
N ASP A 183 10.37 4.06 6.55
CA ASP A 183 11.39 3.17 5.96
C ASP A 183 11.70 1.96 6.85
N GLN A 184 11.59 2.10 8.17
CA GLN A 184 11.71 0.95 9.08
C GLN A 184 10.48 0.05 8.99
N LEU A 185 9.29 0.62 8.75
CA LEU A 185 8.09 -0.17 8.51
C LEU A 185 8.19 -0.96 7.19
N CYS A 186 8.70 -0.35 6.12
CA CYS A 186 8.94 -1.05 4.86
C CYS A 186 9.98 -2.17 5.01
N ALA A 187 11.06 -1.95 5.76
CA ALA A 187 12.02 -3.00 6.07
C ALA A 187 11.41 -4.12 6.97
N GLY A 188 10.40 -3.78 7.79
CA GLY A 188 9.60 -4.77 8.51
C GLY A 188 8.74 -5.61 7.58
N ALA A 189 8.00 -4.97 6.67
CA ALA A 189 7.17 -5.63 5.67
C ALA A 189 8.01 -6.58 4.79
N GLN A 190 9.17 -6.14 4.32
CA GLN A 190 10.04 -6.95 3.48
C GLN A 190 10.55 -8.21 4.19
N ARG A 191 11.00 -8.10 5.45
CA ARG A 191 11.44 -9.27 6.25
C ARG A 191 10.31 -10.27 6.47
N VAL A 192 9.09 -9.79 6.73
CA VAL A 192 7.91 -10.65 6.86
C VAL A 192 7.60 -11.34 5.52
N ALA A 193 7.71 -10.62 4.40
CA ALA A 193 7.51 -11.17 3.07
C ALA A 193 8.57 -12.24 2.73
N GLU A 194 9.83 -12.01 3.08
CA GLU A 194 10.93 -12.98 2.90
C GLU A 194 10.63 -14.30 3.61
N ASP A 195 10.21 -14.26 4.88
CA ASP A 195 9.85 -15.45 5.65
C ASP A 195 8.62 -16.16 5.06
N ALA A 196 7.60 -15.41 4.64
CA ALA A 196 6.38 -15.97 4.07
C ALA A 196 6.63 -16.65 2.71
N VAL A 197 7.43 -16.02 1.83
CA VAL A 197 7.82 -16.59 0.53
C VAL A 197 8.69 -17.83 0.71
N ALA A 198 9.61 -17.82 1.68
CA ALA A 198 10.40 -19.01 2.01
C ALA A 198 9.51 -20.20 2.43
N THR A 199 8.46 -19.95 3.24
CA THR A 199 7.49 -20.99 3.61
C THR A 199 6.68 -21.49 2.42
N LEU A 200 6.26 -20.60 1.51
CA LEU A 200 5.55 -20.98 0.28
C LEU A 200 6.40 -21.84 -0.66
N ALA A 201 7.70 -21.51 -0.77
CA ALA A 201 8.66 -22.23 -1.60
C ALA A 201 9.01 -23.63 -1.04
N ASP A 202 8.89 -23.84 0.26
CA ASP A 202 9.16 -25.12 0.91
C ASP A 202 8.13 -25.43 2.02
N PRO A 203 6.91 -25.86 1.63
CA PRO A 203 5.83 -26.13 2.59
C PRO A 203 6.11 -27.34 3.51
N GLY A 204 7.14 -28.15 3.23
CA GLY A 204 7.39 -29.44 3.90
C GLY A 204 8.42 -29.44 5.05
N THR A 205 9.25 -28.40 5.18
CA THR A 205 10.33 -28.37 6.21
C THR A 205 9.93 -27.72 7.54
N SER A 206 8.85 -26.93 7.56
CA SER A 206 8.39 -26.24 8.77
C SER A 206 7.82 -27.16 9.86
N GLU A 207 7.24 -28.31 9.50
CA GLU A 207 6.71 -29.29 10.47
C GLU A 207 7.77 -30.32 10.90
N THR A 208 8.65 -30.74 9.98
CA THR A 208 9.59 -31.86 10.20
C THR A 208 10.72 -31.52 11.20
N ARG A 209 11.15 -30.25 11.29
CA ARG A 209 12.21 -29.85 12.24
C ARG A 209 11.77 -29.92 13.71
N THR A 210 10.47 -29.87 13.99
CA THR A 210 9.92 -29.92 15.35
C THR A 210 9.84 -31.36 15.88
N GLN A 211 9.62 -32.37 15.03
CA GLN A 211 9.51 -33.76 15.47
C GLN A 211 10.85 -34.45 15.77
N THR A 212 11.98 -33.96 15.24
CA THR A 212 13.29 -34.63 15.43
C THR A 212 13.99 -34.23 16.76
N SER A 213 13.40 -33.32 17.54
CA SER A 213 14.05 -32.75 18.75
C SER A 213 13.47 -33.25 20.08
N GLN A 214 13.03 -34.51 20.16
CA GLN A 214 12.64 -35.13 21.43
C GLN A 214 13.56 -36.32 21.75
N PRO A 215 14.52 -36.20 22.70
CA PRO A 215 15.26 -37.35 23.18
C PRO A 215 14.37 -38.16 24.14
N GLY A 216 14.35 -39.48 23.95
CA GLY A 216 13.84 -40.44 24.93
C GLY A 216 14.80 -40.65 26.10
#